data_AF-A0A1A8FTX8-F1
#
_entry.id   AF-A0A1A8FTX8-F1
#
_cell.length_a   1.000
_cell.length_b   1.000
_cell.length_c   1.000
_cell.angle_alpha   90.00
_cell.angle_beta   90.00
_cell.angle_gamma   90.00
#
_symmetry.space_group_name_H-M   'P 1'
#
loop_
_entity.id
_entity.type
_entity.pdbx_description
1 polymer ?
#
loop_
_entity_poly.entity_id
_entity_poly.type
_entity_poly.pdbx_seq_one_letter_code
_entity_poly.pdbx_strand_id
1 'polypeptide(L)'
;MAAKALRQRNRRGSRQDANNVPAGGEVRPAKEEKISEDSSKSTETGPELISRGGQVWAPEGSTAFKCLLSARFCAALLSNISDCDETFNYWEPMHYLLYGTGMQTWEYSPLYAIRSYAYLWLHALPACLHAHVLQTNKVLVFYFVRCVLAFCCCVCELYFYKAVCKKFGLHVGRLMLAFLVLSTGMFCSSAAFLPSSFCMYTTLVAMTGWFQDSTALAVMGVAAGAIVGWPFSVLIGIPIAFDLLVIKREWKSFTIWSAVAVLLLLVPLVAVDSLFYGKLVIAPLNILLYNVFTPHGPDLYGTEPWHFYFTNGVLNFNLVQCWQLHFIQSEFKGQLPQPYAPGPLATQIIPANMNDQNLEEPSRYVDVKQCHYLVDLETDEETPLEPRYSSNKEEWSVIAFKPFLQAS
;
A
#
# COMPACT_ATOMS: atom_id res chain seq x y z
N MET A 1 6.16 -5.00 -28.82
CA MET A 1 4.69 -4.83 -28.87
C MET A 1 4.05 -5.77 -27.85
N ALA A 2 2.97 -5.36 -27.19
CA ALA A 2 2.16 -6.24 -26.34
C ALA A 2 0.70 -6.17 -26.78
N ALA A 3 0.07 -7.32 -27.01
CA ALA A 3 -1.31 -7.44 -27.45
C ALA A 3 -2.13 -8.40 -26.57
N LYS A 4 -3.44 -8.21 -26.56
CA LYS A 4 -4.42 -9.05 -25.85
C LYS A 4 -5.36 -9.71 -26.83
N ALA A 5 -5.70 -10.97 -26.57
CA ALA A 5 -6.64 -11.71 -27.41
C ALA A 5 -8.06 -11.12 -27.32
N LEU A 6 -8.73 -10.95 -28.46
CA LEU A 6 -10.07 -10.35 -28.57
C LEU A 6 -11.20 -11.33 -28.23
N ARG A 7 -10.99 -12.65 -28.41
CA ARG A 7 -11.99 -13.67 -28.06
C ARG A 7 -11.88 -14.07 -26.59
N GLN A 8 -12.81 -13.59 -25.76
CA GLN A 8 -13.09 -14.24 -24.47
C GLN A 8 -13.61 -15.66 -24.72
N ARG A 9 -12.90 -16.67 -24.23
CA ARG A 9 -13.35 -18.07 -24.32
C ARG A 9 -13.86 -18.56 -22.97
N ASN A 10 -15.08 -19.09 -23.00
CA ASN A 10 -15.74 -19.77 -21.89
C ASN A 10 -14.83 -20.85 -21.29
N ARG A 11 -14.64 -20.82 -19.97
CA ARG A 11 -14.07 -21.90 -19.16
C ARG A 11 -14.81 -23.21 -19.48
N ARG A 12 -14.18 -24.10 -20.25
CA ARG A 12 -14.61 -25.51 -20.32
C ARG A 12 -14.23 -26.17 -18.99
N GLY A 13 -15.25 -26.64 -18.28
CA GLY A 13 -15.13 -27.32 -16.99
C GLY A 13 -14.21 -28.53 -17.06
N SER A 14 -13.38 -28.65 -16.03
CA SER A 14 -12.58 -29.84 -15.78
C SER A 14 -13.53 -31.00 -15.51
N ARG A 15 -13.52 -32.02 -16.36
CA ARG A 15 -14.17 -33.31 -16.10
C ARG A 15 -13.39 -34.00 -14.98
N GLN A 16 -13.99 -34.11 -13.81
CA GLN A 16 -13.57 -35.07 -12.79
C GLN A 16 -14.09 -36.44 -13.19
N ASP A 17 -13.18 -37.40 -13.28
CA ASP A 17 -13.47 -38.80 -13.52
C ASP A 17 -14.37 -39.38 -12.43
N ALA A 18 -15.38 -40.10 -12.89
CA ALA A 18 -16.23 -40.96 -12.08
C ALA A 18 -15.46 -42.25 -11.76
N ASN A 19 -15.48 -42.67 -10.49
CA ASN A 19 -15.58 -44.08 -10.05
C ASN A 19 -15.57 -44.16 -8.52
N ASN A 20 -16.76 -44.31 -7.91
CA ASN A 20 -17.10 -45.51 -7.11
C ASN A 20 -18.52 -45.42 -6.51
N VAL A 21 -19.26 -46.51 -6.69
CA VAL A 21 -20.65 -46.80 -6.31
C VAL A 21 -20.72 -47.22 -4.81
N PRO A 22 -21.89 -47.10 -4.14
CA PRO A 22 -22.01 -47.07 -2.69
C PRO A 22 -22.40 -48.41 -2.05
N ALA A 23 -22.18 -48.54 -0.74
CA ALA A 23 -22.80 -49.56 0.12
C ALA A 23 -23.50 -48.82 1.29
N GLY A 24 -24.84 -48.88 1.37
CA GLY A 24 -25.58 -49.65 2.38
C GLY A 24 -25.46 -49.00 3.77
N GLY A 25 -26.44 -48.32 4.37
CA GLY A 25 -27.85 -48.64 4.47
C GLY A 25 -28.10 -49.24 5.86
N GLU A 26 -28.45 -48.43 6.86
CA GLU A 26 -29.30 -48.86 7.99
C GLU A 26 -29.83 -47.67 8.82
N VAL A 27 -31.01 -47.89 9.40
CA VAL A 27 -32.03 -46.89 9.75
C VAL A 27 -32.39 -47.03 11.24
N ARG A 28 -32.32 -45.91 11.99
CA ARG A 28 -33.13 -45.50 13.19
C ARG A 28 -32.96 -46.29 14.52
N PRO A 29 -33.49 -45.81 15.67
CA PRO A 29 -34.30 -44.60 15.91
C PRO A 29 -33.87 -43.67 17.07
N ALA A 30 -34.56 -42.51 17.11
CA ALA A 30 -34.64 -41.56 18.20
C ALA A 30 -35.36 -42.11 19.45
N LYS A 31 -35.06 -41.51 20.62
CA LYS A 31 -35.89 -41.62 21.83
C LYS A 31 -35.93 -40.26 22.55
N GLU A 32 -37.15 -39.79 22.78
CA GLU A 32 -37.54 -38.65 23.61
C GLU A 32 -37.72 -39.05 25.09
N GLU A 33 -37.83 -38.00 25.93
CA GLU A 33 -38.26 -37.91 27.35
C GLU A 33 -37.21 -38.27 28.42
N LYS A 34 -37.01 -37.52 29.51
CA LYS A 34 -38.02 -36.87 30.38
C LYS A 34 -37.36 -35.87 31.34
N ILE A 35 -38.15 -34.87 31.75
CA ILE A 35 -37.88 -33.89 32.81
C ILE A 35 -38.01 -34.55 34.19
N SER A 36 -37.12 -34.24 35.12
CA SER A 36 -37.37 -34.28 36.57
C SER A 36 -36.41 -33.34 37.31
N GLU A 37 -36.97 -32.35 38.00
CA GLU A 37 -36.31 -31.52 39.02
C GLU A 37 -36.10 -32.35 40.30
N ASP A 38 -34.94 -32.22 40.96
CA ASP A 38 -34.89 -31.76 42.36
C ASP A 38 -33.47 -31.39 42.86
N SER A 39 -33.39 -30.17 43.40
CA SER A 39 -32.60 -29.63 44.54
C SER A 39 -31.40 -30.39 45.16
N SER A 40 -30.20 -29.76 45.10
CA SER A 40 -29.41 -29.19 46.23
C SER A 40 -27.89 -29.48 46.33
N LYS A 41 -27.16 -28.36 46.46
CA LYS A 41 -25.91 -28.08 47.22
C LYS A 41 -24.51 -28.48 46.71
N SER A 42 -23.74 -27.39 46.52
CA SER A 42 -22.39 -27.08 47.03
C SER A 42 -21.13 -27.53 46.28
N THR A 43 -20.47 -26.52 45.69
CA THR A 43 -19.04 -26.16 45.79
C THR A 43 -18.01 -27.08 45.12
N GLU A 44 -17.48 -26.64 43.98
CA GLU A 44 -16.04 -26.57 43.63
C GLU A 44 -15.89 -26.17 42.14
N THR A 45 -15.55 -24.91 41.85
CA THR A 45 -15.28 -24.46 40.48
C THR A 45 -13.84 -24.77 40.09
N GLY A 46 -13.64 -25.96 39.50
CA GLY A 46 -12.50 -26.24 38.63
C GLY A 46 -12.66 -25.56 37.26
N PRO A 47 -11.57 -25.33 36.50
CA PRO A 47 -11.64 -24.60 35.25
C PRO A 47 -12.41 -25.41 34.20
N GLU A 48 -13.60 -24.92 33.84
CA GLU A 48 -14.38 -25.47 32.73
C GLU A 48 -13.57 -25.40 31.44
N LEU A 49 -13.34 -26.58 30.87
CA LEU A 49 -12.78 -26.79 29.55
C LEU A 49 -13.82 -26.30 28.52
N ILE A 50 -13.78 -25.00 28.21
CA ILE A 50 -14.58 -24.42 27.13
C ILE A 50 -14.24 -25.17 25.83
N SER A 51 -15.27 -25.79 25.26
CA SER A 51 -15.32 -26.35 23.92
C SER A 51 -14.48 -25.54 22.92
N ARG A 52 -13.36 -26.14 22.46
CA ARG A 52 -12.49 -25.60 21.39
C ARG A 52 -13.12 -25.80 20.00
N GLY A 53 -14.34 -25.30 19.82
CA GLY A 53 -15.02 -25.23 18.52
C GLY A 53 -15.34 -23.78 18.19
N GLY A 54 -14.44 -23.09 17.47
CA GLY A 54 -14.76 -21.81 16.82
C GLY A 54 -14.11 -20.53 17.37
N GLN A 55 -13.02 -20.59 18.15
CA GLN A 55 -12.26 -19.37 18.44
C GLN A 55 -11.50 -18.91 17.19
N VAL A 56 -12.03 -17.87 16.54
CA VAL A 56 -11.37 -17.19 15.42
C VAL A 56 -10.08 -16.57 15.93
N TRP A 57 -8.95 -17.16 15.58
CA TRP A 57 -7.63 -16.65 15.95
C TRP A 57 -7.26 -15.42 15.12
N ALA A 58 -6.85 -14.35 15.81
CA ALA A 58 -6.20 -13.19 15.22
C ALA A 58 -4.98 -12.78 16.07
N PRO A 59 -3.93 -12.21 15.46
CA PRO A 59 -2.76 -11.75 16.19
C PRO A 59 -3.12 -10.76 17.29
N GLU A 60 -2.66 -11.04 18.50
CA GLU A 60 -2.76 -10.10 19.61
C GLU A 60 -2.07 -8.77 19.26
N GLY A 61 -2.45 -7.69 19.94
CA GLY A 61 -1.88 -6.36 19.67
C GLY A 61 -0.36 -6.33 19.81
N SER A 62 0.22 -7.13 20.71
CA SER A 62 1.68 -7.24 20.89
C SER A 62 2.36 -7.91 19.69
N THR A 63 1.78 -8.99 19.16
CA THR A 63 2.28 -9.70 17.98
C THR A 63 2.13 -8.83 16.73
N ALA A 64 0.96 -8.22 16.54
CA ALA A 64 0.72 -7.29 15.43
C ALA A 64 1.71 -6.12 15.45
N PHE A 65 1.95 -5.53 16.62
CA PHE A 65 2.94 -4.47 16.80
C PHE A 65 4.36 -4.91 16.44
N LYS A 66 4.81 -6.08 16.91
CA LYS A 66 6.15 -6.60 16.57
C LYS A 66 6.30 -6.85 15.07
N CYS A 67 5.29 -7.43 14.42
CA CYS A 67 5.29 -7.68 12.98
C CYS A 67 5.38 -6.37 12.18
N LEU A 68 4.52 -5.40 12.51
CA LEU A 68 4.55 -4.08 11.87
C LEU A 68 5.88 -3.39 12.14
N LEU A 69 6.31 -3.29 13.40
CA LEU A 69 7.55 -2.60 13.78
C LEU A 69 8.77 -3.18 13.04
N SER A 70 8.86 -4.52 12.94
CA SER A 70 9.92 -5.17 12.18
C SER A 70 9.90 -4.76 10.71
N ALA A 71 8.74 -4.77 10.05
CA ALA A 71 8.62 -4.36 8.65
C ALA A 71 8.97 -2.87 8.45
N ARG A 72 8.51 -1.99 9.34
CA ARG A 72 8.75 -0.54 9.26
C ARG A 72 10.21 -0.17 9.56
N PHE A 73 10.87 -0.86 10.49
CA PHE A 73 12.30 -0.65 10.74
C PHE A 73 13.17 -1.17 9.60
N CYS A 74 12.79 -2.30 8.98
CA CYS A 74 13.42 -2.73 7.73
C CYS A 74 13.30 -1.65 6.65
N ALA A 75 12.13 -1.01 6.49
CA ALA A 75 11.96 0.10 5.57
C ALA A 75 12.84 1.31 5.91
N ALA A 76 12.91 1.70 7.18
CA ALA A 76 13.73 2.82 7.62
C ALA A 76 15.23 2.64 7.28
N LEU A 77 15.74 1.41 7.37
CA LEU A 77 17.14 1.09 7.18
C LEU A 77 17.50 0.70 5.75
N LEU A 78 16.61 0.01 5.03
CA LEU A 78 16.89 -0.60 3.72
C LEU A 78 16.27 0.15 2.54
N SER A 79 15.22 0.95 2.77
CA SER A 79 14.60 1.71 1.68
C SER A 79 15.50 2.84 1.25
N ASN A 80 15.70 2.97 -0.06
CA ASN A 80 16.29 4.14 -0.67
C ASN A 80 15.30 5.33 -0.63
N ILE A 81 15.84 6.54 -0.81
CA ILE A 81 15.05 7.73 -1.10
C ILE A 81 14.76 7.71 -2.61
N SER A 82 13.50 7.58 -2.98
CA SER A 82 13.05 7.52 -4.38
C SER A 82 12.50 8.86 -4.88
N ASP A 83 12.15 9.76 -3.97
CA ASP A 83 11.56 11.06 -4.28
C ASP A 83 12.59 12.18 -4.05
N CYS A 84 12.78 13.03 -5.05
CA CYS A 84 13.66 14.18 -4.95
C CYS A 84 13.14 15.25 -3.97
N ASP A 85 11.82 15.34 -3.78
CA ASP A 85 11.21 16.25 -2.80
C ASP A 85 11.65 15.87 -1.38
N GLU A 86 11.74 14.58 -1.07
CA GLU A 86 12.18 14.13 0.25
C GLU A 86 13.57 14.72 0.59
N THR A 87 14.51 14.64 -0.37
CA THR A 87 15.86 15.17 -0.20
C THR A 87 15.89 16.69 -0.15
N PHE A 88 15.42 17.36 -1.20
CA PHE A 88 15.67 18.80 -1.40
C PHE A 88 14.63 19.70 -0.72
N ASN A 89 13.42 19.21 -0.48
CA ASN A 89 12.37 19.97 0.19
C ASN A 89 12.25 19.65 1.69
N TYR A 90 12.80 18.54 2.18
CA TYR A 90 12.66 18.18 3.60
C TYR A 90 14.00 17.94 4.30
N TRP A 91 14.84 17.03 3.79
CA TRP A 91 16.14 16.74 4.43
C TRP A 91 17.09 17.93 4.40
N GLU A 92 17.28 18.58 3.25
CA GLU A 92 18.19 19.73 3.08
C GLU A 92 17.75 20.96 3.91
N PRO A 93 16.48 21.42 3.86
CA PRO A 93 16.00 22.50 4.73
C PRO A 93 16.08 22.15 6.22
N MET A 94 15.80 20.90 6.61
CA MET A 94 15.96 20.48 8.01
C MET A 94 17.44 20.49 8.42
N HIS A 95 18.36 20.06 7.54
CA HIS A 95 19.79 20.13 7.79
C HIS A 95 20.24 21.59 7.97
N TYR A 96 19.66 22.54 7.23
CA TYR A 96 19.88 23.98 7.47
C TYR A 96 19.40 24.43 8.86
N LEU A 97 18.22 24.01 9.29
CA LEU A 97 17.72 24.34 10.64
C LEU A 97 18.59 23.76 11.77
N LEU A 98 19.14 22.56 11.57
CA LEU A 98 19.94 21.86 12.59
C LEU A 98 21.41 22.31 12.62
N TYR A 99 22.00 22.60 11.47
CA TYR A 99 23.45 22.78 11.32
C TYR A 99 23.86 24.10 10.65
N GLY A 100 22.91 24.95 10.26
CA GLY A 100 23.17 26.24 9.60
C GLY A 100 23.66 26.12 8.15
N THR A 101 23.65 24.93 7.55
CA THR A 101 24.08 24.67 6.17
C THR A 101 23.06 23.78 5.48
N GLY A 102 22.79 23.97 4.20
CA GLY A 102 21.83 23.15 3.45
C GLY A 102 21.38 23.86 2.18
N MET A 103 20.66 23.14 1.32
CA MET A 103 20.06 23.66 0.11
C MET A 103 18.59 24.04 0.32
N GLN A 104 18.09 24.99 -0.48
CA GLN A 104 16.68 25.35 -0.53
C GLN A 104 16.18 25.34 -1.96
N THR A 105 14.93 24.95 -2.16
CA THR A 105 14.23 25.08 -3.44
C THR A 105 13.55 26.44 -3.55
N TRP A 106 13.02 26.75 -4.74
CA TRP A 106 12.19 27.94 -4.93
C TRP A 106 10.90 27.91 -4.08
N GLU A 107 10.44 26.73 -3.67
CA GLU A 107 9.21 26.56 -2.89
C GLU A 107 9.34 27.12 -1.45
N TYR A 108 10.57 27.16 -0.93
CA TYR A 108 10.97 27.82 0.33
C TYR A 108 11.40 29.28 0.14
N SER A 109 11.34 29.83 -1.08
CA SER A 109 11.58 31.25 -1.28
C SER A 109 10.45 32.06 -0.63
N PRO A 110 10.76 33.13 0.14
CA PRO A 110 9.74 34.04 0.67
C PRO A 110 8.85 34.68 -0.40
N LEU A 111 9.24 34.66 -1.67
CA LEU A 111 8.38 35.09 -2.77
C LEU A 111 7.12 34.21 -2.87
N TYR A 112 7.29 32.88 -2.83
CA TYR A 112 6.22 31.89 -3.03
C TYR A 112 5.69 31.32 -1.72
N ALA A 113 6.59 30.94 -0.80
CA ALA A 113 6.29 30.42 0.53
C ALA A 113 5.19 29.34 0.53
N ILE A 114 5.40 28.27 -0.25
CA ILE A 114 4.42 27.17 -0.42
C ILE A 114 4.77 25.95 0.43
N ARG A 115 5.92 25.93 1.10
CA ARG A 115 6.32 24.90 2.07
C ARG A 115 6.36 25.45 3.48
N SER A 116 5.99 24.63 4.46
CA SER A 116 5.93 25.04 5.87
C SER A 116 7.25 24.73 6.59
N TYR A 117 7.80 25.71 7.30
CA TYR A 117 8.90 25.52 8.25
C TYR A 117 8.40 24.89 9.54
N ALA A 118 7.13 25.11 9.92
CA ALA A 118 6.52 24.43 11.07
C ALA A 118 6.53 22.91 10.91
N TYR A 119 6.26 22.42 9.69
CA TYR A 119 6.36 20.99 9.36
C TYR A 119 7.78 20.44 9.56
N LEU A 120 8.80 21.20 9.13
CA LEU A 120 10.20 20.81 9.34
C LEU A 120 10.52 20.74 10.83
N TRP A 121 10.12 21.74 11.61
CA TRP A 121 10.36 21.79 13.06
C TRP A 121 9.71 20.64 13.82
N LEU A 122 8.52 20.20 13.41
CA LEU A 122 7.85 19.04 14.00
C LEU A 122 8.77 17.80 14.02
N HIS A 123 9.55 17.59 12.96
CA HIS A 123 10.46 16.45 12.81
C HIS A 123 11.90 16.79 13.22
N ALA A 124 12.30 18.06 13.17
CA ALA A 124 13.60 18.53 13.61
C ALA A 124 13.74 18.50 15.14
N LEU A 125 12.66 18.66 15.92
CA LEU A 125 12.72 18.67 17.38
C LEU A 125 13.27 17.35 17.97
N PRO A 126 12.79 16.15 17.59
CA PRO A 126 13.43 14.89 17.95
C PRO A 126 14.90 14.82 17.53
N ALA A 127 15.22 15.32 16.33
CA ALA A 127 16.58 15.32 15.80
C ALA A 127 17.52 16.23 16.60
N CYS A 128 17.06 17.41 17.02
CA CYS A 128 17.78 18.33 17.89
C CYS A 128 18.15 17.68 19.22
N LEU A 129 17.18 17.02 19.86
CA LEU A 129 17.41 16.30 21.13
C LEU A 129 18.49 15.24 20.94
N HIS A 130 18.40 14.43 19.87
CA HIS A 130 19.39 13.41 19.58
C HIS A 130 20.78 13.99 19.26
N ALA A 131 20.84 15.05 18.44
CA ALA A 131 22.08 15.66 18.01
C ALA A 131 22.82 16.37 19.16
N HIS A 132 22.10 17.14 19.99
CA HIS A 132 22.71 17.87 21.11
C HIS A 132 23.10 16.95 22.27
N VAL A 133 22.27 15.93 22.59
CA VAL A 133 22.52 15.06 23.75
C VAL A 133 23.58 14.01 23.44
N LEU A 134 23.65 13.49 22.21
CA LEU A 134 24.49 12.34 21.88
C LEU A 134 25.73 12.67 21.03
N GLN A 135 25.93 13.93 20.61
CA GLN A 135 27.08 14.36 19.78
C GLN A 135 27.31 13.41 18.58
N THR A 136 26.23 13.01 17.91
CA THR A 136 26.22 11.90 16.94
C THR A 136 26.57 12.35 15.52
N ASN A 137 27.12 11.42 14.73
CA ASN A 137 27.34 11.61 13.30
C ASN A 137 26.02 11.94 12.59
N LYS A 138 26.05 12.85 11.61
CA LYS A 138 24.91 13.26 10.78
C LYS A 138 24.16 12.07 10.16
N VAL A 139 24.89 11.02 9.77
CA VAL A 139 24.29 9.78 9.24
C VAL A 139 23.41 9.07 10.28
N LEU A 140 23.81 9.09 11.56
CA LEU A 140 23.00 8.51 12.64
C LEU A 140 21.75 9.34 12.91
N VAL A 141 21.83 10.67 12.82
CA VAL A 141 20.65 11.55 12.93
C VAL A 141 19.65 11.27 11.81
N PHE A 142 20.13 11.07 10.58
CA PHE A 142 19.29 10.67 9.45
C PHE A 142 18.52 9.37 9.72
N TYR A 143 19.22 8.28 10.09
CA TYR A 143 18.56 7.01 10.39
C TYR A 143 17.68 7.09 11.64
N PHE A 144 18.05 7.90 12.64
CA PHE A 144 17.24 8.13 13.83
C PHE A 144 15.88 8.73 13.46
N VAL A 145 15.85 9.80 12.66
CA VAL A 145 14.59 10.42 12.21
C VAL A 145 13.74 9.43 11.41
N ARG A 146 14.34 8.64 10.51
CA ARG A 146 13.63 7.59 9.77
C ARG A 146 13.03 6.52 10.69
N CYS A 147 13.75 6.11 11.74
CA CYS A 147 13.24 5.19 12.74
C CYS A 147 12.08 5.80 13.56
N VAL A 148 12.14 7.10 13.88
CA VAL A 148 11.03 7.81 14.55
C VAL A 148 9.79 7.83 13.64
N LEU A 149 9.95 8.16 12.36
CA LEU A 149 8.85 8.14 11.38
C LEU A 149 8.24 6.75 11.25
N ALA A 150 9.08 5.71 11.10
CA ALA A 150 8.64 4.32 11.03
C ALA A 150 7.91 3.85 12.29
N PHE A 151 8.40 4.27 13.47
CA PHE A 151 7.73 3.99 14.75
C PHE A 151 6.37 4.68 14.85
N CYS A 152 6.29 5.97 14.50
CA CYS A 152 5.04 6.71 14.46
C CYS A 152 4.03 6.07 13.49
N CYS A 153 4.47 5.65 12.30
CA CYS A 153 3.65 4.91 11.34
C CYS A 153 3.10 3.62 11.97
N CYS A 154 3.97 2.81 12.57
CA CYS A 154 3.60 1.55 13.22
C CYS A 154 2.56 1.75 14.34
N VAL A 155 2.69 2.81 15.13
CA VAL A 155 1.70 3.15 16.17
C VAL A 155 0.34 3.46 15.53
N CYS A 156 0.30 4.28 14.49
CA CYS A 156 -0.94 4.61 13.77
C CYS A 156 -1.59 3.36 13.14
N GLU A 157 -0.79 2.50 12.50
CA GLU A 157 -1.24 1.23 11.93
C GLU A 157 -1.81 0.29 13.00
N LEU A 158 -1.18 0.20 14.18
CA LEU A 158 -1.66 -0.64 15.27
C LEU A 158 -3.02 -0.17 15.80
N TYR A 159 -3.21 1.13 15.99
CA TYR A 159 -4.51 1.68 16.40
C TYR A 159 -5.58 1.40 15.37
N PHE A 160 -5.25 1.57 14.09
CA PHE A 160 -6.16 1.29 12.99
C PHE A 160 -6.52 -0.20 12.91
N TYR A 161 -5.54 -1.11 13.03
CA TYR A 161 -5.77 -2.55 13.12
C TYR A 161 -6.74 -2.91 14.26
N LYS A 162 -6.52 -2.36 15.47
CA LYS A 162 -7.41 -2.59 16.62
C LYS A 162 -8.83 -2.07 16.36
N ALA A 163 -8.98 -0.91 15.72
CA ALA A 163 -10.29 -0.38 15.35
C ALA A 163 -11.01 -1.27 14.33
N VAL A 164 -10.30 -1.78 13.32
CA VAL A 164 -10.86 -2.72 12.33
C VAL A 164 -11.30 -4.01 12.98
N CYS A 165 -10.47 -4.60 13.85
CA CYS A 165 -10.83 -5.80 14.61
C CYS A 165 -12.09 -5.59 15.46
N LYS A 166 -12.23 -4.43 16.10
CA LYS A 166 -13.40 -4.10 16.93
C LYS A 166 -14.67 -3.87 16.09
N LYS A 167 -14.57 -3.21 14.93
CA LYS A 167 -15.73 -2.81 14.12
C LYS A 167 -16.20 -3.89 13.14
N PHE A 168 -15.26 -4.58 12.49
CA PHE A 168 -15.53 -5.52 11.39
C PHE A 168 -15.20 -6.98 11.73
N GLY A 169 -14.64 -7.22 12.92
CA GLY A 169 -14.31 -8.56 13.42
C GLY A 169 -12.88 -9.02 13.08
N LEU A 170 -12.50 -10.14 13.70
CA LEU A 170 -11.12 -10.64 13.72
C LEU A 170 -10.62 -11.14 12.35
N HIS A 171 -11.51 -11.68 11.51
CA HIS A 171 -11.15 -12.15 10.16
C HIS A 171 -10.68 -11.01 9.25
N VAL A 172 -11.44 -9.92 9.23
CA VAL A 172 -11.13 -8.73 8.41
C VAL A 172 -9.84 -8.08 8.93
N GLY A 173 -9.69 -7.99 10.25
CA GLY A 173 -8.48 -7.48 10.89
C GLY A 173 -7.22 -8.27 10.48
N ARG A 174 -7.27 -9.60 10.48
CA ARG A 174 -6.12 -10.43 10.08
C ARG A 174 -5.69 -10.20 8.63
N LEU A 175 -6.65 -10.13 7.71
CA LEU A 175 -6.37 -9.85 6.30
C LEU A 175 -5.79 -8.45 6.12
N MET A 176 -6.38 -7.47 6.80
CA MET A 176 -5.90 -6.09 6.80
C MET A 176 -4.46 -5.99 7.33
N LEU A 177 -4.13 -6.69 8.42
CA LEU A 177 -2.77 -6.73 8.95
C LEU A 177 -1.78 -7.32 7.94
N ALA A 178 -2.16 -8.40 7.26
CA ALA A 178 -1.34 -9.00 6.22
C ALA A 178 -1.09 -8.01 5.06
N PHE A 179 -2.12 -7.28 4.62
CA PHE A 179 -1.98 -6.26 3.59
C PHE A 179 -1.12 -5.08 4.03
N LEU A 180 -1.24 -4.62 5.27
CA LEU A 180 -0.37 -3.57 5.78
C LEU A 180 1.10 -4.02 5.78
N VAL A 181 1.40 -5.19 6.34
CA VAL A 181 2.77 -5.71 6.45
C VAL A 181 3.41 -5.96 5.08
N LEU A 182 2.64 -6.51 4.13
CA LEU A 182 3.14 -6.94 2.81
C LEU A 182 2.98 -5.89 1.70
N SER A 183 2.37 -4.73 1.99
CA SER A 183 2.21 -3.67 1.00
C SER A 183 3.55 -2.98 0.72
N THR A 184 3.98 -3.00 -0.54
CA THR A 184 5.15 -2.25 -1.02
C THR A 184 4.96 -0.76 -0.77
N GLY A 185 3.76 -0.24 -1.03
CA GLY A 185 3.45 1.18 -0.80
C GLY A 185 3.66 1.58 0.66
N MET A 186 3.13 0.79 1.60
CA MET A 186 3.34 1.02 3.04
C MET A 186 4.81 0.88 3.43
N PHE A 187 5.54 -0.07 2.83
CA PHE A 187 6.97 -0.24 3.07
C PHE A 187 7.73 1.04 2.70
N CYS A 188 7.57 1.53 1.48
CA CYS A 188 8.26 2.73 0.99
C CYS A 188 7.84 4.02 1.74
N SER A 189 6.54 4.22 1.98
CA SER A 189 6.04 5.48 2.55
C SER A 189 6.28 5.61 4.05
N SER A 190 6.37 4.51 4.80
CA SER A 190 6.41 4.52 6.27
C SER A 190 7.60 5.18 6.92
N ALA A 191 8.72 5.33 6.20
CA ALA A 191 9.92 5.99 6.69
C ALA A 191 10.30 7.21 5.84
N ALA A 192 9.49 7.55 4.84
CA ALA A 192 9.74 8.68 3.95
C ALA A 192 9.41 10.00 4.65
N PHE A 193 10.34 10.95 4.60
CA PHE A 193 10.16 12.26 5.21
C PHE A 193 9.37 13.21 4.28
N LEU A 194 8.09 12.91 4.07
CA LEU A 194 7.19 13.65 3.18
C LEU A 194 5.87 13.98 3.86
N PRO A 195 5.23 15.13 3.56
CA PRO A 195 3.90 15.45 4.07
C PRO A 195 2.83 14.45 3.62
N SER A 196 3.01 13.79 2.48
CA SER A 196 2.14 12.71 2.00
C SER A 196 2.19 11.49 2.93
N SER A 197 3.38 11.09 3.39
CA SER A 197 3.54 10.05 4.41
C SER A 197 2.91 10.46 5.74
N PHE A 198 3.06 11.73 6.15
CA PHE A 198 2.37 12.24 7.32
C PHE A 198 0.84 12.19 7.15
N CYS A 199 0.31 12.56 5.99
CA CYS A 199 -1.12 12.45 5.68
C CYS A 199 -1.61 11.00 5.73
N MET A 200 -0.78 10.04 5.32
CA MET A 200 -1.10 8.63 5.47
C MET A 200 -1.26 8.27 6.96
N TYR A 201 -0.35 8.70 7.84
CA TYR A 201 -0.45 8.44 9.28
C TYR A 201 -1.72 9.05 9.87
N THR A 202 -1.99 10.33 9.58
CA THR A 202 -3.15 11.02 10.11
C THR A 202 -4.46 10.50 9.53
N THR A 203 -4.44 9.96 8.30
CA THR A 203 -5.58 9.25 7.69
C THR A 203 -5.88 7.96 8.44
N LEU A 204 -4.86 7.16 8.81
CA LEU A 204 -5.07 5.97 9.63
C LEU A 204 -5.69 6.33 10.98
N VAL A 205 -5.25 7.43 11.60
CA VAL A 205 -5.84 7.97 12.83
C VAL A 205 -7.27 8.45 12.62
N ALA A 206 -7.56 9.17 11.54
CA ALA A 206 -8.90 9.64 11.21
C ALA A 206 -9.88 8.48 11.02
N MET A 207 -9.47 7.46 10.27
CA MET A 207 -10.24 6.24 10.05
C MET A 207 -10.43 5.44 11.34
N THR A 208 -9.42 5.40 12.21
CA THR A 208 -9.53 4.81 13.56
C THR A 208 -10.61 5.51 14.36
N GLY A 209 -10.60 6.85 14.39
CA GLY A 209 -11.62 7.65 15.05
C GLY A 209 -13.01 7.39 14.48
N TRP A 210 -13.13 7.34 13.15
CA TRP A 210 -14.39 7.07 12.48
C TRP A 210 -14.95 5.67 12.83
N PHE A 211 -14.11 4.63 12.80
CA PHE A 211 -14.54 3.26 13.10
C PHE A 211 -14.86 3.03 14.58
N GLN A 212 -14.27 3.83 15.48
CA GLN A 212 -14.57 3.80 16.91
C GLN A 212 -15.68 4.78 17.32
N ASP A 213 -16.32 5.46 16.36
CA ASP A 213 -17.36 6.47 16.59
C ASP A 213 -16.87 7.65 17.47
N SER A 214 -15.57 7.97 17.37
CA SER A 214 -14.93 9.11 18.04
C SER A 214 -14.75 10.29 17.07
N THR A 215 -15.68 11.23 17.14
CA THR A 215 -15.70 12.45 16.33
C THR A 215 -14.44 13.30 16.52
N ALA A 216 -13.93 13.38 17.76
CA ALA A 216 -12.71 14.11 18.08
C ALA A 216 -11.52 13.58 17.29
N LEU A 217 -11.27 12.27 17.35
CA LEU A 217 -10.12 11.65 16.70
C LEU A 217 -10.24 11.69 15.18
N ALA A 218 -11.46 11.52 14.66
CA ALA A 218 -11.75 11.58 13.23
C ALA A 218 -11.47 12.98 12.65
N VAL A 219 -12.04 14.02 13.26
CA VAL A 219 -11.88 15.41 12.80
C VAL A 219 -10.44 15.88 12.98
N MET A 220 -9.82 15.62 14.14
CA MET A 220 -8.42 16.00 14.39
C MET A 220 -7.46 15.29 13.43
N GLY A 221 -7.71 14.01 13.09
CA GLY A 221 -6.89 13.26 12.14
C GLY A 221 -6.96 13.86 10.72
N VAL A 222 -8.16 14.15 10.22
CA VAL A 222 -8.32 14.80 8.90
C VAL A 222 -7.66 16.19 8.91
N ALA A 223 -7.90 16.98 9.95
CA ALA A 223 -7.36 18.32 10.05
C ALA A 223 -5.83 18.33 10.16
N ALA A 224 -5.23 17.40 10.92
CA ALA A 224 -3.77 17.25 10.99
C ALA A 224 -3.17 16.97 9.61
N GLY A 225 -3.75 16.04 8.85
CA GLY A 225 -3.30 15.75 7.49
C GLY A 225 -3.41 16.96 6.57
N ALA A 226 -4.56 17.64 6.57
CA ALA A 226 -4.83 18.76 5.67
C ALA A 226 -4.04 20.04 6.02
N ILE A 227 -3.90 20.35 7.31
CA ILE A 227 -3.28 21.61 7.76
C ILE A 227 -1.76 21.47 7.84
N VAL A 228 -1.26 20.40 8.46
CA VAL A 228 0.17 20.24 8.74
C VAL A 228 0.87 19.47 7.63
N GLY A 229 0.20 18.49 7.03
CA GLY A 229 0.74 17.68 5.96
C GLY A 229 0.49 18.31 4.58
N TRP A 230 -0.53 17.79 3.90
CA TRP A 230 -0.86 18.08 2.52
C TRP A 230 -2.36 18.40 2.40
N PRO A 231 -2.75 19.62 1.99
CA PRO A 231 -4.13 20.08 2.09
C PRO A 231 -5.13 19.29 1.26
N PHE A 232 -4.69 18.67 0.17
CA PHE A 232 -5.54 17.85 -0.69
C PHE A 232 -6.00 16.55 -0.01
N SER A 233 -5.33 16.12 1.07
CA SER A 233 -5.78 14.98 1.89
C SER A 233 -7.13 15.21 2.54
N VAL A 234 -7.62 16.46 2.61
CA VAL A 234 -8.96 16.80 3.12
C VAL A 234 -10.08 16.04 2.40
N LEU A 235 -9.87 15.66 1.14
CA LEU A 235 -10.84 14.90 0.35
C LEU A 235 -11.17 13.53 0.98
N ILE A 236 -10.20 12.91 1.65
CA ILE A 236 -10.40 11.65 2.39
C ILE A 236 -11.38 11.84 3.55
N GLY A 237 -11.50 13.07 4.07
CA GLY A 237 -12.43 13.44 5.12
C GLY A 237 -13.89 13.60 4.65
N ILE A 238 -14.18 13.64 3.35
CA ILE A 238 -15.54 13.87 2.85
C ILE A 238 -16.54 12.79 3.33
N PRO A 239 -16.25 11.48 3.21
CA PRO A 239 -17.15 10.45 3.73
C PRO A 239 -17.34 10.52 5.25
N ILE A 240 -16.28 10.86 5.98
CA ILE A 240 -16.32 11.04 7.45
C ILE A 240 -17.24 12.21 7.80
N ALA A 241 -17.06 13.36 7.14
CA ALA A 241 -17.88 14.54 7.34
C ALA A 241 -19.36 14.28 6.99
N PHE A 242 -19.62 13.55 5.90
CA PHE A 242 -20.97 13.16 5.52
C PHE A 242 -21.63 12.27 6.59
N ASP A 243 -20.93 11.23 7.08
CA ASP A 243 -21.42 10.37 8.17
C ASP A 243 -21.72 11.17 9.44
N LEU A 244 -20.79 12.05 9.86
CA LEU A 244 -20.95 12.82 11.09
C LEU A 244 -22.06 13.88 11.01
N LEU A 245 -22.15 14.62 9.89
CA LEU A 245 -23.07 15.75 9.75
C LEU A 245 -24.47 15.31 9.29
N VAL A 246 -24.54 14.41 8.31
CA VAL A 246 -25.82 14.03 7.67
C VAL A 246 -26.45 12.83 8.36
N ILE A 247 -25.68 11.77 8.59
CA ILE A 247 -26.20 10.51 9.14
C ILE A 247 -26.36 10.62 10.67
N LYS A 248 -25.27 10.91 11.38
CA LYS A 248 -25.24 10.97 12.86
C LYS A 248 -25.72 12.30 13.43
N ARG A 249 -25.72 13.38 12.63
CA ARG A 249 -26.16 14.72 13.01
C ARG A 249 -25.41 15.31 14.21
N GLU A 250 -24.12 15.02 14.35
CA GLU A 250 -23.26 15.51 15.43
C GLU A 250 -22.63 16.89 15.16
N TRP A 251 -23.44 17.84 14.67
CA TRP A 251 -22.97 19.18 14.26
C TRP A 251 -22.19 19.91 15.34
N LYS A 252 -22.65 19.87 16.60
CA LYS A 252 -21.98 20.55 17.72
C LYS A 252 -20.58 19.99 17.95
N SER A 253 -20.44 18.67 18.00
CA SER A 253 -19.16 18.00 18.22
C SER A 253 -18.21 18.29 17.06
N PHE A 254 -18.69 18.16 15.82
CA PHE A 254 -17.91 18.46 14.62
C PHE A 254 -17.37 19.90 14.61
N THR A 255 -18.23 20.90 14.89
CA THR A 255 -17.82 22.31 14.88
C THR A 255 -16.83 22.62 16.00
N ILE A 256 -17.04 22.08 17.21
CA ILE A 256 -16.12 22.27 18.34
C ILE A 256 -14.74 21.70 17.99
N TRP A 257 -14.67 20.44 17.53
CA TRP A 257 -13.40 19.80 17.22
C TRP A 257 -12.72 20.41 15.99
N SER A 258 -13.49 20.93 15.02
CA SER A 258 -12.94 21.68 13.89
C SER A 258 -12.32 23.00 14.36
N ALA A 259 -12.98 23.73 15.26
CA ALA A 259 -12.44 24.96 15.84
C ALA A 259 -11.17 24.68 16.68
N VAL A 260 -11.19 23.61 17.47
CA VAL A 260 -10.02 23.15 18.24
C VAL A 260 -8.87 22.77 17.30
N ALA A 261 -9.14 22.08 16.20
CA ALA A 261 -8.11 21.71 15.22
C ALA A 261 -7.48 22.94 14.58
N VAL A 262 -8.28 23.94 14.18
CA VAL A 262 -7.76 25.21 13.65
C VAL A 262 -6.90 25.92 14.69
N LEU A 263 -7.37 26.03 15.94
CA LEU A 263 -6.63 26.69 17.01
C LEU A 263 -5.31 25.98 17.34
N LEU A 264 -5.30 24.66 17.40
CA LEU A 264 -4.13 23.89 17.82
C LEU A 264 -3.13 23.61 16.69
N LEU A 265 -3.58 23.57 15.44
CA LEU A 265 -2.74 23.18 14.30
C LEU A 265 -2.42 24.37 13.41
N LEU A 266 -3.44 25.12 12.98
CA LEU A 266 -3.24 26.21 12.01
C LEU A 266 -2.56 27.42 12.66
N VAL A 267 -2.97 27.82 13.87
CA VAL A 267 -2.42 29.02 14.52
C VAL A 267 -0.91 28.88 14.79
N PRO A 268 -0.41 27.79 15.40
CA PRO A 268 1.04 27.63 15.58
C PRO A 268 1.79 27.53 14.26
N LEU A 269 1.21 26.85 13.26
CA LEU A 269 1.81 26.71 11.94
C LEU A 269 2.00 28.09 11.28
N VAL A 270 0.95 28.91 11.24
CA VAL A 270 1.01 30.27 10.68
C VAL A 270 1.98 31.14 11.45
N ALA A 271 2.03 31.02 12.78
CA ALA A 271 2.97 31.77 13.60
C ALA A 271 4.43 31.43 13.26
N VAL A 272 4.78 30.14 13.23
CA VAL A 272 6.13 29.69 12.88
C VAL A 272 6.48 30.08 11.45
N ASP A 273 5.62 29.77 10.48
CA ASP A 273 5.91 30.06 9.07
C ASP A 273 6.07 31.58 8.84
N SER A 274 5.22 32.40 9.46
CA SER A 274 5.31 33.85 9.30
C SER A 274 6.58 34.44 9.90
N LEU A 275 7.10 33.84 10.98
CA LEU A 275 8.39 34.22 11.57
C LEU A 275 9.56 33.91 10.63
N PHE A 276 9.58 32.71 10.03
CA PHE A 276 10.66 32.29 9.13
C PHE A 276 10.62 33.02 7.79
N TYR A 277 9.43 33.29 7.25
CA TYR A 277 9.29 34.02 5.99
C TYR A 277 9.33 35.54 6.12
N GLY A 278 9.27 36.09 7.34
CA GLY A 278 9.27 37.53 7.60
C GLY A 278 8.01 38.26 7.12
N LYS A 279 6.94 37.53 6.78
CA LYS A 279 5.64 38.05 6.32
C LYS A 279 4.54 37.09 6.76
N LEU A 280 3.28 37.54 6.78
CA LEU A 280 2.16 36.65 7.08
C LEU A 280 2.03 35.57 6.00
N VAL A 281 2.18 34.30 6.39
CA VAL A 281 2.13 33.15 5.49
C VAL A 281 1.16 32.09 6.02
N ILE A 282 0.25 31.65 5.15
CA ILE A 282 -0.58 30.46 5.36
C ILE A 282 -0.16 29.44 4.31
N ALA A 283 0.88 28.64 4.59
CA ALA A 283 1.48 27.74 3.61
C ALA A 283 0.47 26.75 2.96
N PRO A 284 -0.47 26.12 3.72
CA PRO A 284 -1.49 25.25 3.13
C PRO A 284 -2.46 25.96 2.18
N LEU A 285 -2.70 27.26 2.38
CA LEU A 285 -3.51 28.05 1.45
C LEU A 285 -2.71 28.43 0.21
N ASN A 286 -1.44 28.82 0.37
CA ASN A 286 -0.58 29.18 -0.76
C ASN A 286 -0.38 28.02 -1.74
N ILE A 287 -0.17 26.81 -1.23
CA ILE A 287 -0.04 25.62 -2.09
C ILE A 287 -1.35 25.28 -2.82
N LEU A 288 -2.51 25.46 -2.18
CA LEU A 288 -3.81 25.31 -2.82
C LEU A 288 -4.00 26.34 -3.94
N LEU A 289 -3.71 27.60 -3.65
CA LEU A 289 -3.79 28.70 -4.62
C LEU A 289 -2.87 28.45 -5.82
N TYR A 290 -1.65 28.01 -5.56
CA TYR A 290 -0.67 27.70 -6.59
C TYR A 290 -1.12 26.53 -7.47
N ASN A 291 -1.45 25.37 -6.88
CA ASN A 291 -1.73 24.16 -7.66
C ASN A 291 -3.10 24.18 -8.37
N VAL A 292 -4.11 24.88 -7.83
CA VAL A 292 -5.47 24.83 -8.37
C VAL A 292 -5.78 26.02 -9.27
N PHE A 293 -5.23 27.21 -8.96
CA PHE A 293 -5.64 28.45 -9.62
C PHE A 293 -4.59 29.02 -10.57
N THR A 294 -3.43 28.38 -10.72
CA THR A 294 -2.43 28.79 -11.73
C THR A 294 -2.51 27.90 -12.97
N PRO A 295 -2.24 28.45 -14.18
CA PRO A 295 -2.34 27.71 -15.44
C PRO A 295 -1.25 26.64 -15.64
N HIS A 296 -0.21 26.62 -14.80
CA HIS A 296 0.91 25.68 -14.90
C HIS A 296 0.91 24.60 -13.81
N GLY A 297 0.35 24.89 -12.63
CA GLY A 297 0.02 23.95 -11.55
C GLY A 297 0.91 22.70 -11.41
N PRO A 298 0.31 21.51 -11.18
CA PRO A 298 1.06 20.25 -11.09
C PRO A 298 1.47 19.69 -12.47
N ASP A 299 0.85 20.17 -13.55
CA ASP A 299 1.06 19.67 -14.91
C ASP A 299 2.47 19.97 -15.44
N LEU A 300 3.20 20.87 -14.77
CA LEU A 300 4.60 21.22 -15.07
C LEU A 300 5.53 20.01 -15.09
N TYR A 301 5.22 18.96 -14.33
CA TYR A 301 6.04 17.75 -14.18
C TYR A 301 5.51 16.56 -14.99
N GLY A 302 4.51 16.80 -15.85
CA GLY A 302 3.82 15.77 -16.62
C GLY A 302 2.54 15.28 -15.93
N THR A 303 1.64 14.72 -16.73
CA THR A 303 0.38 14.15 -16.25
C THR A 303 0.25 12.71 -16.72
N GLU A 304 -0.35 11.88 -15.88
CA GLU A 304 -0.73 10.52 -16.24
C GLU A 304 -2.25 10.45 -16.42
N PRO A 305 -2.75 9.61 -17.33
CA PRO A 305 -4.19 9.45 -17.55
C PRO A 305 -4.86 8.83 -16.32
N TRP A 306 -6.16 9.09 -16.12
CA TRP A 306 -6.89 8.69 -14.90
C TRP A 306 -6.81 7.19 -14.56
N HIS A 307 -6.60 6.32 -15.55
CA HIS A 307 -6.48 4.88 -15.32
C HIS A 307 -5.17 4.49 -14.63
N PHE A 308 -4.17 5.37 -14.60
CA PHE A 308 -2.90 5.19 -13.89
C PHE A 308 -3.12 4.92 -12.40
N TYR A 309 -4.13 5.52 -11.77
CA TYR A 309 -4.43 5.27 -10.36
C TYR A 309 -4.74 3.79 -10.07
N PHE A 310 -5.37 3.08 -11.01
CA PHE A 310 -5.66 1.65 -10.86
C PHE A 310 -4.39 0.81 -11.01
N THR A 311 -3.55 1.12 -12.01
CA THR A 311 -2.25 0.46 -12.20
C THR A 311 -1.34 0.67 -10.99
N ASN A 312 -1.24 1.91 -10.51
CA ASN A 312 -0.48 2.26 -9.31
C ASN A 312 -1.03 1.56 -8.06
N GLY A 313 -2.36 1.49 -7.91
CA GLY A 313 -3.00 0.75 -6.82
C GLY A 313 -2.64 -0.74 -6.84
N VAL A 314 -2.73 -1.40 -8.00
CA VAL A 314 -2.38 -2.82 -8.14
C VAL A 314 -0.92 -3.10 -7.75
N LEU A 315 0.01 -2.24 -8.18
CA LEU A 315 1.43 -2.37 -7.86
C LEU A 315 1.72 -2.14 -6.37
N ASN A 316 1.10 -1.14 -5.74
CA ASN A 316 1.35 -0.81 -4.33
C ASN A 316 0.69 -1.77 -3.34
N PHE A 317 -0.40 -2.44 -3.76
CA PHE A 317 -1.13 -3.43 -2.95
C PHE A 317 -0.80 -4.88 -3.30
N ASN A 318 0.21 -5.14 -4.14
CA ASN A 318 0.74 -6.47 -4.47
C ASN A 318 -0.37 -7.52 -4.69
N LEU A 319 -1.33 -7.25 -5.58
CA LEU A 319 -2.19 -8.34 -6.06
C LEU A 319 -1.31 -9.23 -6.93
N VAL A 320 -0.79 -10.31 -6.33
CA VAL A 320 0.05 -11.32 -6.96
C VAL A 320 -0.68 -11.87 -8.17
N GLN A 321 -0.39 -11.31 -9.34
CA GLN A 321 -0.93 -11.77 -10.59
C GLN A 321 -0.01 -12.92 -11.05
N CYS A 322 -0.46 -14.17 -10.89
CA CYS A 322 0.27 -15.35 -11.33
C CYS A 322 0.25 -15.45 -12.86
N TRP A 323 1.15 -14.76 -13.54
CA TRP A 323 1.39 -14.93 -14.97
C TRP A 323 2.28 -16.14 -15.19
N GLN A 324 1.86 -17.07 -16.03
CA GLN A 324 2.71 -18.16 -16.50
C GLN A 324 3.24 -17.82 -17.88
N LEU A 325 4.53 -17.49 -17.94
CA LEU A 325 5.24 -17.27 -19.21
C LEU A 325 5.32 -18.59 -19.98
N HIS A 326 4.95 -18.54 -21.25
CA HIS A 326 5.11 -19.63 -22.20
C HIS A 326 5.71 -19.07 -23.48
N PHE A 327 6.32 -19.94 -24.28
CA PHE A 327 6.91 -19.58 -25.57
C PHE A 327 6.03 -20.08 -26.72
N ILE A 328 5.94 -19.28 -27.79
CA ILE A 328 5.40 -19.74 -29.07
C ILE A 328 6.56 -20.11 -29.99
N GLN A 329 6.30 -20.96 -30.98
CA GLN A 329 7.34 -21.33 -31.94
C GLN A 329 7.72 -20.11 -32.79
N SER A 330 9.03 -19.89 -32.95
CA SER A 330 9.62 -18.78 -33.68
C SER A 330 10.75 -19.30 -34.58
N GLU A 331 11.42 -18.42 -35.33
CA GLU A 331 12.59 -18.79 -36.14
C GLU A 331 13.82 -19.12 -35.28
N PHE A 332 13.78 -18.82 -33.97
CA PHE A 332 14.83 -19.21 -33.04
C PHE A 332 14.88 -20.74 -32.85
N LYS A 333 15.99 -21.35 -33.27
CA LYS A 333 16.26 -22.80 -33.19
C LYS A 333 17.14 -23.24 -32.03
N GLY A 334 17.33 -22.37 -31.04
CA GLY A 334 18.06 -22.71 -29.81
C GLY A 334 17.17 -23.35 -28.74
N GLN A 335 17.79 -23.86 -27.68
CA GLN A 335 17.06 -24.38 -26.53
C GLN A 335 16.47 -23.24 -25.69
N LEU A 336 15.15 -23.29 -25.48
CA LEU A 336 14.43 -22.37 -24.59
C LEU A 336 14.36 -22.90 -23.15
N PRO A 337 14.29 -22.00 -22.15
CA PRO A 337 14.26 -22.40 -20.75
C PRO A 337 12.99 -23.18 -20.39
N GLN A 338 13.11 -24.11 -19.45
CA GLN A 338 12.00 -24.87 -18.87
C GLN A 338 11.65 -24.35 -17.46
N PRO A 339 10.37 -24.35 -17.06
CA PRO A 339 10.00 -24.11 -15.66
C PRO A 339 10.62 -25.17 -14.72
N TYR A 340 10.98 -24.75 -13.51
CA TYR A 340 11.37 -25.67 -12.44
C TYR A 340 10.20 -26.60 -12.06
N ALA A 341 10.54 -27.83 -11.61
CA ALA A 341 9.56 -28.75 -11.04
C ALA A 341 8.90 -28.15 -9.77
N PRO A 342 7.65 -28.51 -9.46
CA PRO A 342 7.00 -28.01 -8.24
C PRO A 342 7.64 -28.61 -6.98
N GLY A 343 7.80 -27.79 -5.93
CA GLY A 343 8.23 -28.23 -4.60
C GLY A 343 9.62 -27.73 -4.17
N PRO A 344 10.00 -27.94 -2.89
CA PRO A 344 11.24 -27.39 -2.32
C PRO A 344 12.53 -28.05 -2.83
N LEU A 345 12.43 -29.22 -3.50
CA LEU A 345 13.57 -29.96 -4.07
C LEU A 345 13.74 -29.73 -5.58
N ALA A 346 13.07 -28.72 -6.15
CA ALA A 346 13.03 -28.47 -7.59
C ALA A 346 14.42 -28.34 -8.25
N THR A 347 15.39 -27.78 -7.52
CA THR A 347 16.77 -27.58 -7.99
C THR A 347 17.60 -28.86 -8.04
N GLN A 348 17.12 -29.95 -7.43
CA GLN A 348 17.80 -31.25 -7.37
C GLN A 348 17.28 -32.23 -8.43
N ILE A 349 16.21 -31.87 -9.15
CA ILE A 349 15.58 -32.72 -10.17
C ILE A 349 16.23 -32.43 -11.51
N ILE A 350 16.70 -33.48 -12.18
CA ILE A 350 17.25 -33.36 -13.54
C ILE A 350 16.09 -33.07 -14.51
N PRO A 351 16.09 -31.93 -15.22
CA PRO A 351 15.01 -31.57 -16.13
C PRO A 351 14.99 -32.47 -17.36
N ALA A 352 13.79 -32.88 -17.78
CA ALA A 352 13.61 -33.64 -19.01
C ALA A 352 13.84 -32.75 -20.25
N ASN A 353 14.44 -33.34 -21.28
CA ASN A 353 14.63 -32.72 -22.60
C ASN A 353 15.50 -31.45 -22.59
N MET A 354 16.40 -31.32 -21.62
CA MET A 354 17.51 -30.36 -21.70
C MET A 354 18.69 -31.00 -22.44
N ASN A 355 19.37 -30.22 -23.27
CA ASN A 355 20.55 -30.66 -24.03
C ASN A 355 21.66 -29.61 -23.92
N ASP A 356 22.91 -30.06 -23.92
CA ASP A 356 24.10 -29.20 -23.78
C ASP A 356 24.59 -28.64 -25.12
N GLN A 357 23.86 -28.88 -26.20
CA GLN A 357 24.20 -28.47 -27.57
C GLN A 357 23.36 -27.28 -28.06
N ASN A 358 22.51 -26.71 -27.19
CA ASN A 358 21.57 -25.64 -27.53
C ASN A 358 20.69 -25.98 -28.74
N LEU A 359 20.32 -27.25 -28.91
CA LEU A 359 19.41 -27.70 -29.97
C LEU A 359 17.97 -27.34 -29.63
N GLU A 360 17.19 -26.99 -30.66
CA GLU A 360 15.75 -26.72 -30.55
C GLU A 360 15.04 -27.84 -29.78
N GLU A 361 14.22 -27.46 -28.81
CA GLU A 361 13.40 -28.40 -28.04
C GLU A 361 11.91 -28.05 -28.24
N PRO A 362 11.21 -28.77 -29.15
CA PRO A 362 9.83 -28.43 -29.53
C PRO A 362 8.82 -28.51 -28.38
N SER A 363 9.10 -29.27 -27.31
CA SER A 363 8.20 -29.35 -26.15
C SER A 363 8.08 -28.04 -25.36
N ARG A 364 8.89 -27.01 -25.66
CA ARG A 364 8.82 -25.69 -25.02
C ARG A 364 7.72 -24.80 -25.59
N TYR A 365 7.17 -25.13 -26.75
CA TYR A 365 6.21 -24.30 -27.45
C TYR A 365 4.77 -24.62 -27.05
N VAL A 366 3.95 -23.58 -26.94
CA VAL A 366 2.49 -23.68 -26.87
C VAL A 366 1.85 -23.10 -28.13
N ASP A 367 0.65 -23.58 -28.45
CA ASP A 367 -0.15 -22.95 -29.51
C ASP A 367 -0.52 -21.52 -29.07
N VAL A 368 -0.30 -20.54 -29.96
CA VAL A 368 -0.59 -19.12 -29.73
C VAL A 368 -2.03 -18.87 -29.25
N LYS A 369 -2.99 -19.74 -29.59
CA LYS A 369 -4.39 -19.68 -29.15
C LYS A 369 -4.58 -19.94 -27.66
N GLN A 370 -3.57 -20.45 -26.97
CA GLN A 370 -3.58 -20.64 -25.51
C GLN A 370 -3.17 -19.36 -24.76
N CYS A 371 -2.58 -18.38 -25.46
CA CYS A 371 -2.08 -17.15 -24.87
C CYS A 371 -3.21 -16.11 -24.68
N HIS A 372 -3.31 -15.55 -23.47
CA HIS A 372 -4.20 -14.43 -23.19
C HIS A 372 -3.61 -13.09 -23.66
N TYR A 373 -2.28 -13.01 -23.55
CA TYR A 373 -1.46 -11.87 -23.94
C TYR A 373 -0.27 -12.38 -24.72
N LEU A 374 0.14 -11.62 -25.72
CA LEU A 374 1.30 -11.89 -26.55
C LEU A 374 2.26 -10.70 -26.43
N VAL A 375 3.53 -10.99 -26.21
CA VAL A 375 4.62 -10.01 -26.30
C VAL A 375 5.44 -10.39 -27.51
N ASP A 376 5.60 -9.44 -28.42
CA ASP A 376 6.16 -9.66 -29.74
C ASP A 376 7.20 -8.58 -30.09
N LEU A 377 8.20 -8.94 -30.89
CA LEU A 377 9.18 -8.04 -31.47
C LEU A 377 8.81 -7.82 -32.94
N GLU A 378 8.24 -6.66 -33.23
CA GLU A 378 7.83 -6.31 -34.58
C GLU A 378 9.01 -5.66 -35.33
N THR A 379 9.53 -6.36 -36.34
CA THR A 379 10.54 -5.87 -37.27
C THR A 379 9.94 -5.70 -38.69
N ASP A 380 10.76 -5.25 -39.64
CA ASP A 380 10.36 -5.13 -41.05
C ASP A 380 10.35 -6.50 -41.78
N GLU A 381 10.89 -7.55 -41.17
CA GLU A 381 10.94 -8.90 -41.72
C GLU A 381 9.82 -9.76 -41.14
N GLU A 382 9.03 -10.40 -42.01
CA GLU A 382 7.96 -11.31 -41.60
C GLU A 382 8.28 -12.73 -42.08
N THR A 383 8.11 -13.71 -41.21
CA THR A 383 8.24 -15.13 -41.54
C THR A 383 6.95 -15.89 -41.21
N PRO A 384 6.75 -17.12 -41.71
CA PRO A 384 5.59 -17.92 -41.35
C PRO A 384 5.48 -18.21 -39.83
N LEU A 385 6.60 -18.23 -39.10
CA LEU A 385 6.63 -18.46 -37.65
C LEU A 385 6.63 -17.15 -36.84
N GLU A 386 7.07 -16.04 -37.42
CA GLU A 386 7.08 -14.71 -36.81
C GLU A 386 6.29 -13.72 -37.70
N PRO A 387 4.96 -13.93 -37.87
CA PRO A 387 4.12 -13.00 -38.60
C PRO A 387 3.92 -11.73 -37.78
N ARG A 388 3.58 -10.62 -38.44
CA ARG A 388 3.24 -9.38 -37.75
C ARG A 388 1.90 -9.47 -37.02
N TYR A 389 1.93 -9.91 -35.76
CA TYR A 389 0.72 -10.16 -34.95
C TYR A 389 -0.14 -8.90 -34.73
N SER A 390 0.47 -7.71 -34.75
CA SER A 390 -0.22 -6.43 -34.62
C SER A 390 -1.17 -6.12 -35.78
N SER A 391 -0.92 -6.71 -36.96
CA SER A 391 -1.74 -6.53 -38.17
C SER A 391 -3.07 -7.30 -38.09
N ASN A 392 -3.11 -8.40 -37.34
CA ASN A 392 -4.29 -9.23 -37.18
C ASN A 392 -5.24 -8.70 -36.09
N LYS A 393 -5.98 -7.65 -36.46
CA LYS A 393 -6.96 -6.99 -35.57
C LYS A 393 -8.22 -7.80 -35.28
N GLU A 394 -8.40 -8.97 -35.92
CA GLU A 394 -9.53 -9.86 -35.61
C GLU A 394 -9.23 -10.73 -34.39
N GLU A 395 -7.96 -11.09 -34.18
CA GLU A 395 -7.53 -11.94 -33.06
C GLU A 395 -6.88 -11.15 -31.91
N TRP A 396 -6.16 -10.07 -32.23
CA TRP A 396 -5.32 -9.35 -31.26
C TRP A 396 -5.65 -7.86 -31.19
N SER A 397 -5.74 -7.32 -29.98
CA SER A 397 -5.78 -5.88 -29.71
C SER A 397 -4.45 -5.42 -29.14
N VAL A 398 -3.75 -4.51 -29.81
CA VAL A 398 -2.50 -3.91 -29.33
C VAL A 398 -2.78 -3.07 -28.08
N ILE A 399 -2.11 -3.39 -26.98
CA ILE A 399 -2.21 -2.66 -25.70
C ILE A 399 -1.05 -1.66 -25.57
N ALA A 400 0.16 -2.06 -25.98
CA ALA A 400 1.34 -1.22 -25.87
C ALA A 400 2.30 -1.45 -27.03
N PHE A 401 2.83 -0.34 -27.55
CA PHE A 401 3.89 -0.33 -28.54
C PHE A 401 5.00 0.62 -28.06
N LYS A 402 6.24 0.14 -28.07
CA LYS A 402 7.41 0.90 -27.61
C LYS A 402 8.57 0.67 -28.57
N PRO A 403 9.35 1.71 -28.92
CA PRO A 403 10.55 1.54 -29.70
C PRO A 403 11.56 0.71 -28.90
N PHE A 404 12.33 -0.12 -29.59
CA PHE A 404 13.42 -0.90 -29.01
C PHE A 404 14.69 -0.68 -29.82
N LEU A 405 15.84 -0.63 -29.14
CA LEU A 405 17.13 -0.50 -29.81
C LEU A 405 17.56 -1.89 -30.30
N GLN A 406 17.51 -2.11 -31.61
CA GLN A 406 18.07 -3.31 -32.22
C GLN A 406 19.56 -3.08 -32.47
N ALA A 407 20.40 -3.66 -31.61
CA ALA A 407 21.83 -3.76 -31.85
C ALA A 407 22.09 -4.99 -32.73
N SER A 408 21.75 -4.89 -34.02
CA SER A 408 22.11 -5.87 -35.05
C SER A 408 23.51 -5.63 -35.57
#